data_AF-A0A815B2M2-F1
#
_entry.id   AF-A0A815B2M2-F1
#
_cell.length_a   1.000
_cell.length_b   1.000
_cell.length_c   1.000
_cell.angle_alpha   90.00
_cell.angle_beta   90.00
_cell.angle_gamma   90.00
#
_symmetry.space_group_name_H-M   'P 1'
#
loop_
_entity.id
_entity.type
_entity.pdbx_description
1 polymer ?
#
loop_
_entity_poly.entity_id
_entity_poly.type
_entity_poly.pdbx_seq_one_letter_code
_entity_poly.pdbx_strand_id
1 'polypeptide(L)'
;MLSPSSLIDKLIFIQKILALSAYPIWLAFGIIECLLNLIIFSRPQVRTTSCSIYFSTASIDHLLALLVSNGTTFYSMNNSDSLAQSIIFCKLRSYIFQICLIISRWFIVFACIDRFALTSSKFQFRKFSKPKLPYRAVIIIIFWFIICSYRPIFYEIDGNLCVIVTNMAAALYHSLYVIVGGGTLPAMIMIVCGCLIRRNLAHKQQIRVQFVLGDHH
;
A
#
# COMPACT_ATOMS: atom_id res chain seq x y z
N MET A 1 -0.89 -44.78 10.36
CA MET A 1 -0.51 -43.67 11.27
C MET A 1 0.66 -42.94 10.64
N LEU A 2 0.45 -41.78 10.02
CA LEU A 2 1.58 -40.94 9.58
C LEU A 2 2.24 -40.35 10.83
N SER A 3 3.56 -40.46 10.96
CA SER A 3 4.27 -39.79 12.05
C SER A 3 4.15 -38.28 11.87
N PRO A 4 4.03 -37.49 12.96
CA PRO A 4 3.96 -36.03 12.89
C PRO A 4 5.12 -35.40 12.11
N SER A 5 6.31 -36.02 12.15
CA SER A 5 7.50 -35.58 11.40
C SER A 5 7.31 -35.61 9.88
N SER A 6 6.70 -36.67 9.34
CA SER A 6 6.48 -36.81 7.89
C SER A 6 5.51 -35.79 7.30
N LEU A 7 4.61 -35.22 8.12
CA LEU A 7 3.68 -34.18 7.71
C LEU A 7 4.36 -32.81 7.69
N ILE A 8 5.18 -32.51 8.70
CA ILE A 8 5.96 -31.27 8.80
C ILE A 8 6.91 -31.17 7.60
N ASP A 9 7.61 -32.24 7.25
CA ASP A 9 8.56 -32.26 6.13
C ASP A 9 7.86 -32.00 4.78
N LYS A 10 6.67 -32.59 4.56
CA LYS A 10 5.86 -32.32 3.37
C LYS A 10 5.38 -30.87 3.33
N LEU A 11 4.99 -30.30 4.47
CA LEU A 11 4.55 -28.91 4.57
C LEU A 11 5.68 -27.94 4.21
N ILE A 12 6.88 -28.17 4.76
CA ILE A 12 8.08 -27.37 4.49
C ILE A 12 8.46 -27.46 3.01
N PHE A 13 8.39 -28.66 2.42
CA PHE A 13 8.69 -28.87 1.01
C PHE A 13 7.71 -28.10 0.10
N ILE A 14 6.40 -28.19 0.37
CA ILE A 14 5.38 -27.46 -0.37
C ILE A 14 5.58 -25.94 -0.22
N GLN A 15 5.82 -25.46 1.01
CA GLN A 15 6.05 -24.04 1.28
C GLN A 15 7.28 -23.52 0.51
N LYS A 16 8.34 -24.33 0.42
CA LYS A 16 9.55 -23.98 -0.34
C LYS A 16 9.29 -23.90 -1.85
N ILE A 17 8.56 -24.85 -2.43
CA ILE A 17 8.18 -24.82 -3.86
C ILE A 17 7.28 -23.61 -4.16
N LEU A 18 6.31 -23.36 -3.29
CA LEU A 18 5.38 -22.25 -3.45
C LEU A 18 6.12 -20.92 -3.36
N ALA A 19 7.00 -20.77 -2.38
CA ALA A 19 7.84 -19.58 -2.23
C ALA A 19 8.77 -19.40 -3.44
N LEU A 20 9.38 -20.46 -3.96
CA LEU A 20 10.32 -20.36 -5.08
C LEU A 20 9.63 -20.00 -6.41
N SER A 21 8.40 -20.48 -6.64
CA SER A 21 7.67 -20.23 -7.89
C SER A 21 6.80 -18.98 -7.83
N ALA A 22 6.02 -18.77 -6.76
CA ALA A 22 5.09 -17.64 -6.69
C ALA A 22 5.81 -16.32 -6.44
N TYR A 23 6.82 -16.29 -5.56
CA TYR A 23 7.49 -15.06 -5.18
C TYR A 23 8.10 -14.25 -6.35
N PRO A 24 8.90 -14.84 -7.27
CA PRO A 24 9.44 -14.08 -8.40
C PRO A 24 8.36 -13.62 -9.38
N ILE A 25 7.29 -14.40 -9.55
CA ILE A 25 6.16 -14.01 -10.39
C ILE A 25 5.48 -12.78 -9.80
N TRP A 26 5.12 -12.82 -8.52
CA TRP A 26 4.51 -11.68 -7.81
C TRP A 26 5.41 -10.43 -7.84
N LEU A 27 6.72 -10.61 -7.69
CA LEU A 27 7.68 -9.53 -7.81
C LEU A 27 7.67 -8.90 -9.20
N ALA A 28 7.71 -9.71 -10.26
CA ALA A 28 7.69 -9.23 -11.63
C ALA A 28 6.40 -8.44 -11.92
N PHE A 29 5.25 -8.99 -11.54
CA PHE A 29 3.97 -8.29 -11.68
C PHE A 29 3.95 -6.96 -10.90
N GLY A 30 4.44 -6.94 -9.66
CA GLY A 30 4.48 -5.72 -8.85
C GLY A 30 5.38 -4.63 -9.43
N ILE A 31 6.55 -4.99 -9.98
CA ILE A 31 7.45 -4.04 -10.64
C ILE A 31 6.79 -3.49 -11.91
N ILE A 32 6.21 -4.36 -12.74
CA ILE A 32 5.53 -3.96 -13.98
C ILE A 32 4.38 -3.00 -13.66
N GLU A 33 3.55 -3.31 -12.65
CA GLU A 33 2.46 -2.44 -12.19
C GLU A 33 2.97 -1.05 -11.81
N CYS A 34 4.02 -0.98 -10.98
CA CYS A 34 4.59 0.29 -10.52
C CYS A 34 5.14 1.11 -11.70
N LEU A 35 5.86 0.48 -12.63
CA LEU A 35 6.42 1.15 -13.80
C LEU A 35 5.33 1.69 -14.73
N LEU A 36 4.30 0.89 -15.01
CA LEU A 36 3.18 1.31 -15.86
C LEU A 36 2.43 2.49 -15.24
N ASN A 37 2.15 2.46 -13.94
CA ASN A 37 1.52 3.57 -13.23
C ASN A 37 2.38 4.85 -13.32
N LEU A 38 3.69 4.75 -13.08
CA LEU A 38 4.58 5.90 -13.20
C LEU A 38 4.62 6.47 -14.62
N ILE A 39 4.67 5.62 -15.66
CA ILE A 39 4.65 6.05 -17.05
C ILE A 39 3.34 6.78 -17.38
N ILE A 40 2.19 6.23 -16.97
CA ILE A 40 0.87 6.83 -17.22
C ILE A 40 0.77 8.19 -16.54
N PHE A 41 1.11 8.28 -15.25
CA PHE A 41 0.96 9.50 -14.46
C PHE A 41 2.05 10.55 -14.73
N SER A 42 3.16 10.18 -15.39
CA SER A 42 4.18 11.12 -15.84
C SER A 42 3.77 11.91 -17.08
N ARG A 43 2.68 11.53 -17.77
CA ARG A 43 2.24 12.24 -18.98
C ARG A 43 1.84 13.69 -18.65
N PRO A 44 2.23 14.68 -19.49
CA PRO A 44 1.99 16.11 -19.23
C PRO A 44 0.53 16.48 -18.96
N GLN A 45 -0.40 15.74 -19.58
CA GLN A 45 -1.85 15.96 -19.48
C GLN A 45 -2.43 15.59 -18.11
N VAL A 46 -1.80 14.66 -17.38
CA VAL A 46 -2.34 14.12 -16.12
C VAL A 46 -1.51 14.52 -14.89
N ARG A 47 -0.21 14.79 -15.07
CA ARG A 47 0.76 15.08 -13.98
C ARG A 47 0.43 16.32 -13.14
N THR A 48 -0.39 17.23 -13.65
CA THR A 48 -0.78 18.47 -12.96
C THR A 48 -1.95 18.27 -12.00
N THR A 49 -2.61 17.11 -12.05
CA THR A 49 -3.75 16.82 -11.18
C THR A 49 -3.28 16.32 -9.81
N SER A 50 -3.93 16.79 -8.75
CA SER A 50 -3.65 16.37 -7.37
C SER A 50 -3.76 14.85 -7.16
N CYS A 51 -4.77 14.23 -7.78
CA CYS A 51 -4.96 12.79 -7.84
C CYS A 51 -3.77 12.04 -8.47
N SER A 52 -3.22 12.53 -9.59
CA SER A 52 -2.06 11.91 -10.25
C SER A 52 -0.82 11.94 -9.35
N ILE A 53 -0.60 13.03 -8.61
CA ILE A 53 0.53 13.14 -7.68
C ILE A 53 0.42 12.09 -6.57
N TYR A 54 -0.78 11.86 -6.02
CA TYR A 54 -1.00 10.80 -5.03
C TYR A 54 -0.74 9.40 -5.58
N PHE A 55 -1.17 9.11 -6.81
CA PHE A 55 -0.91 7.80 -7.42
C PHE A 55 0.56 7.58 -7.77
N SER A 56 1.24 8.62 -8.26
CA SER A 56 2.69 8.56 -8.53
C SER A 56 3.49 8.33 -7.25
N THR A 57 3.19 9.07 -6.18
CA THR A 57 3.85 8.88 -4.87
C THR A 57 3.59 7.49 -4.29
N ALA A 58 2.35 7.00 -4.34
CA ALA A 58 2.02 5.64 -3.93
C ALA A 58 2.77 4.56 -4.74
N SER A 59 3.01 4.80 -6.04
CA SER A 59 3.74 3.87 -6.91
C SER A 59 5.25 3.86 -6.59
N ILE A 60 5.83 5.02 -6.27
CA ILE A 60 7.22 5.12 -5.79
C ILE A 60 7.37 4.38 -4.47
N ASP A 61 6.46 4.58 -3.52
CA ASP A 61 6.49 3.91 -2.22
C ASP A 61 6.35 2.38 -2.35
N HIS A 62 5.47 1.90 -3.24
CA HIS A 62 5.38 0.46 -3.52
C HIS A 62 6.65 -0.09 -4.13
N LEU A 63 7.28 0.63 -5.07
CA LEU A 63 8.57 0.21 -5.65
C LEU A 63 9.65 0.15 -4.57
N LEU A 64 9.72 1.15 -3.68
CA LEU A 64 10.64 1.15 -2.54
C LEU A 64 10.38 -0.03 -1.60
N ALA A 65 9.12 -0.31 -1.27
CA ALA A 65 8.75 -1.47 -0.46
C ALA A 65 9.20 -2.79 -1.10
N LEU A 66 8.99 -2.95 -2.41
CA LEU A 66 9.43 -4.11 -3.16
C LEU A 66 10.96 -4.24 -3.11
N LEU A 67 11.71 -3.17 -3.37
CA LEU A 67 13.18 -3.21 -3.32
C LEU A 67 13.70 -3.55 -1.92
N VAL A 68 13.15 -2.92 -0.87
CA VAL A 68 13.55 -3.16 0.53
C VAL A 68 13.23 -4.59 0.96
N SER A 69 12.07 -5.14 0.55
CA SER A 69 11.68 -6.52 0.84
C SER A 69 12.46 -7.56 0.04
N ASN A 70 12.87 -7.26 -1.18
CA ASN A 70 13.46 -8.25 -2.07
C ASN A 70 14.98 -8.23 -2.07
N GLY A 71 15.61 -7.06 -1.84
CA GLY A 71 17.06 -6.89 -1.93
C GLY A 71 17.84 -7.90 -1.09
N THR A 72 17.32 -8.29 0.08
CA THR A 72 18.01 -9.21 0.98
C THR A 72 17.76 -10.67 0.68
N THR A 73 16.60 -11.00 0.10
CA THR A 73 16.27 -12.37 -0.30
C THR A 73 17.17 -12.81 -1.45
N PHE A 74 17.37 -11.93 -2.45
CA PHE A 74 18.32 -12.18 -3.54
C PHE A 74 19.77 -12.19 -3.04
N TYR A 75 20.12 -11.28 -2.14
CA TYR A 75 21.48 -11.24 -1.57
C TYR A 75 21.81 -12.49 -0.74
N SER A 76 20.87 -12.95 0.10
CA SER A 76 21.02 -14.14 0.95
C SER A 76 21.02 -15.46 0.16
N MET A 77 20.49 -15.48 -1.06
CA MET A 77 20.57 -16.66 -1.95
C MET A 77 21.98 -16.85 -2.52
N ASN A 78 22.74 -15.77 -2.67
CA ASN A 78 24.03 -15.79 -3.35
C ASN A 78 25.24 -15.68 -2.39
N ASN A 79 25.03 -15.18 -1.17
CA ASN A 79 26.06 -15.10 -0.14
C ASN A 79 25.49 -15.50 1.23
N SER A 80 26.21 -16.36 1.96
CA SER A 80 25.94 -16.69 3.36
C SER A 80 26.43 -15.56 4.28
N ASP A 81 25.83 -14.38 4.17
CA ASP A 81 26.34 -13.18 4.83
C ASP A 81 25.62 -12.83 6.13
N SER A 82 26.45 -12.52 7.13
CA SER A 82 26.20 -12.01 8.48
C SER A 82 25.33 -10.74 8.56
N LEU A 83 25.11 -10.04 7.44
CA LEU A 83 24.27 -8.84 7.38
C LEU A 83 22.77 -9.15 7.50
N ALA A 84 22.35 -10.34 7.03
CA ALA A 84 21.00 -10.86 7.23
C ALA A 84 20.71 -11.25 8.70
N GLN A 85 21.76 -11.44 9.51
CA GLN A 85 21.68 -11.72 10.94
C GLN A 85 21.77 -10.47 11.84
N SER A 86 21.91 -9.27 11.26
CA SER A 86 21.89 -8.06 12.09
C SER A 86 20.45 -7.75 12.54
N ILE A 87 20.23 -7.79 13.87
CA ILE A 87 18.95 -7.44 14.51
C ILE A 87 18.49 -6.05 14.07
N ILE A 88 19.43 -5.10 13.97
CA ILE A 88 19.15 -3.72 13.54
C ILE A 88 18.59 -3.70 12.12
N PHE A 89 19.20 -4.47 11.22
CA PHE A 89 18.79 -4.54 9.82
C PHE A 89 17.42 -5.23 9.66
N CYS A 90 17.18 -6.33 10.37
CA CYS A 90 15.88 -7.01 10.45
C CYS A 90 14.75 -6.07 10.89
N LYS A 91 14.99 -5.31 11.97
CA LYS A 91 14.05 -4.32 12.52
C LYS A 91 13.77 -3.20 11.52
N LEU A 92 14.82 -2.59 10.98
CA LEU A 92 14.70 -1.45 10.07
C LEU A 92 14.00 -1.84 8.76
N ARG A 93 14.36 -2.99 8.18
CA ARG A 93 13.72 -3.53 6.98
C ARG A 93 12.23 -3.75 7.19
N SER A 94 11.84 -4.44 8.26
CA SER A 94 10.43 -4.72 8.57
C SER A 94 9.63 -3.45 8.85
N TYR A 95 10.26 -2.45 9.46
CA TYR A 95 9.68 -1.14 9.69
C TYR A 95 9.47 -0.34 8.40
N ILE A 96 10.51 -0.17 7.57
CA ILE A 96 10.43 0.56 6.30
C ILE A 96 9.41 -0.10 5.37
N PHE A 97 9.48 -1.43 5.22
CA PHE A 97 8.54 -2.17 4.38
C PHE A 97 7.09 -1.91 4.78
N GLN A 98 6.79 -1.98 6.08
CA GLN A 98 5.42 -1.74 6.55
C GLN A 98 4.98 -0.30 6.30
N ILE A 99 5.84 0.67 6.61
CA ILE A 99 5.51 2.08 6.45
C ILE A 99 5.23 2.40 5.00
N CYS A 100 6.09 1.96 4.08
CA CYS A 100 5.89 2.18 2.65
C CYS A 100 4.55 1.59 2.17
N LEU A 101 4.19 0.38 2.59
CA LEU A 101 2.91 -0.25 2.23
C LEU A 101 1.69 0.48 2.80
N ILE A 102 1.78 1.04 4.00
CA ILE A 102 0.65 1.75 4.60
C ILE A 102 0.50 3.12 3.98
N ILE A 103 1.61 3.86 3.83
CA ILE A 103 1.60 5.18 3.22
C ILE A 103 1.07 5.10 1.78
N SER A 104 1.50 4.11 0.99
CA SER A 104 1.02 3.92 -0.39
C SER A 104 -0.50 3.74 -0.46
N ARG A 105 -1.07 2.90 0.42
CA ARG A 105 -2.53 2.67 0.51
C ARG A 105 -3.28 3.94 0.90
N TRP A 106 -2.77 4.67 1.88
CA TRP A 106 -3.41 5.92 2.31
C TRP A 106 -3.33 7.00 1.23
N PHE A 107 -2.24 7.10 0.47
CA PHE A 107 -2.19 7.99 -0.69
C PHE A 107 -3.28 7.70 -1.72
N ILE A 108 -3.56 6.42 -1.99
CA ILE A 108 -4.68 6.03 -2.87
C ILE A 108 -6.02 6.47 -2.27
N VAL A 109 -6.24 6.29 -0.96
CA VAL A 109 -7.44 6.78 -0.26
C VAL A 109 -7.59 8.29 -0.44
N PHE A 110 -6.51 9.06 -0.28
CA PHE A 110 -6.55 10.51 -0.48
C PHE A 110 -6.81 10.90 -1.93
N ALA A 111 -6.29 10.15 -2.90
CA ALA A 111 -6.62 10.32 -4.31
C ALA A 111 -8.12 10.13 -4.55
N CYS A 112 -8.74 9.13 -3.93
CA CYS A 112 -10.18 8.90 -4.00
C CYS A 112 -11.00 10.03 -3.36
N ILE A 113 -10.58 10.51 -2.18
CA ILE A 113 -11.24 11.63 -1.50
C ILE A 113 -11.12 12.93 -2.31
N ASP A 114 -9.94 13.21 -2.86
CA ASP A 114 -9.69 14.38 -3.70
C ASP A 114 -10.56 14.34 -4.96
N ARG A 115 -10.64 13.18 -5.63
CA ARG A 115 -11.51 12.99 -6.80
C ARG A 115 -12.99 13.11 -6.46
N PHE A 116 -13.42 12.62 -5.30
CA PHE A 116 -14.78 12.84 -4.79
C PHE A 116 -15.06 14.33 -4.57
N ALA A 117 -14.13 15.04 -3.92
CA ALA A 117 -14.24 16.47 -3.67
C ALA A 117 -14.38 17.31 -4.96
N LEU A 118 -13.64 16.95 -6.02
CA LEU A 118 -13.76 17.57 -7.35
C LEU A 118 -15.10 17.29 -8.03
N THR A 119 -15.62 16.07 -7.90
CA THR A 119 -16.88 15.70 -8.57
C THR A 119 -18.11 16.28 -7.86
N SER A 120 -18.01 16.56 -6.56
CA SER A 120 -19.11 17.12 -5.77
C SER A 120 -19.60 18.49 -6.28
N SER A 121 -20.89 18.78 -6.09
CA SER A 121 -21.50 20.09 -6.38
C SER A 121 -21.23 21.12 -5.28
N LYS A 122 -20.98 20.68 -4.04
CA LYS A 122 -20.82 21.60 -2.91
C LYS A 122 -19.47 22.31 -2.95
N PHE A 123 -19.49 23.64 -2.84
CA PHE A 123 -18.30 24.49 -2.88
C PHE A 123 -17.28 24.16 -1.78
N GLN A 124 -17.74 23.78 -0.58
CA GLN A 124 -16.86 23.42 0.54
C GLN A 124 -15.97 22.21 0.21
N PHE A 125 -16.51 21.19 -0.47
CA PHE A 125 -15.73 20.04 -0.90
C PHE A 125 -14.76 20.40 -2.03
N ARG A 126 -15.16 21.23 -2.99
CA ARG A 126 -14.23 21.70 -4.05
C ARG A 126 -13.07 22.52 -3.50
N LYS A 127 -13.29 23.33 -2.46
CA LYS A 127 -12.23 24.08 -1.77
C LYS A 127 -11.22 23.14 -1.09
N PHE A 128 -11.65 21.97 -0.64
CA PHE A 128 -10.78 20.96 -0.05
C PHE A 128 -9.77 20.40 -1.06
N SER A 129 -10.13 20.29 -2.35
CA SER A 129 -9.27 19.76 -3.42
C SER A 129 -8.23 20.77 -3.96
N LYS A 130 -8.25 22.04 -3.50
CA LYS A 130 -7.17 22.99 -3.84
C LYS A 130 -5.81 22.47 -3.35
N PRO A 131 -4.69 22.81 -4.02
CA PRO A 131 -3.37 22.19 -3.81
C PRO A 131 -2.72 22.62 -2.48
N LYS A 132 -3.29 22.17 -1.37
CA LYS A 132 -2.62 22.04 -0.06
C LYS A 132 -2.20 20.58 0.19
N LEU A 133 -2.05 19.83 -0.92
CA LEU A 133 -1.62 18.43 -0.99
C LEU A 133 -0.40 18.11 -0.10
N PRO A 134 0.71 18.88 -0.17
CA PRO A 134 1.93 18.48 0.52
C PRO A 134 1.77 18.52 2.04
N TYR A 135 1.07 19.52 2.58
CA TYR A 135 0.87 19.64 4.03
C TYR A 135 0.04 18.51 4.61
N ARG A 136 -1.02 18.09 3.91
CA ARG A 136 -1.85 16.96 4.37
C ARG A 136 -1.05 15.66 4.32
N ALA A 137 -0.38 15.41 3.19
CA ALA A 137 0.47 14.24 3.00
C ALA A 137 1.51 14.11 4.14
N VAL A 138 2.21 15.20 4.48
CA VAL A 138 3.21 15.21 5.56
C VAL A 138 2.60 14.84 6.91
N ILE A 139 1.44 15.38 7.28
CA ILE A 139 0.78 15.06 8.56
C ILE A 139 0.44 13.56 8.64
N ILE A 140 -0.06 12.99 7.55
CA ILE A 140 -0.43 11.57 7.46
C ILE A 140 0.82 10.69 7.56
N ILE A 141 1.89 11.06 6.85
CA ILE A 141 3.17 10.36 6.92
C ILE A 141 3.65 10.33 8.37
N ILE A 142 3.74 11.49 9.03
CA ILE A 142 4.20 11.59 10.42
C ILE A 142 3.33 10.73 11.35
N PHE A 143 2.01 10.79 11.20
CA PHE A 143 1.07 9.99 12.00
C PHE A 143 1.35 8.48 11.87
N TRP A 144 1.49 7.97 10.64
CA TRP A 144 1.76 6.54 10.43
C TRP A 144 3.18 6.12 10.80
N PHE A 145 4.17 7.02 10.68
CA PHE A 145 5.53 6.80 11.18
C PHE A 145 5.51 6.56 12.70
N ILE A 146 4.82 7.41 13.46
CA ILE A 146 4.68 7.25 14.92
C ILE A 146 3.97 5.94 15.25
N ILE A 147 2.86 5.64 14.59
CA ILE A 147 2.10 4.42 14.89
C ILE A 147 2.88 3.16 14.52
N CYS A 148 3.71 3.17 13.47
CA CYS A 148 4.53 2.03 13.07
C CYS A 148 5.75 1.80 13.97
N SER A 149 6.12 2.78 14.82
CA SER A 149 7.35 2.74 15.64
C SER A 149 7.41 1.58 16.63
N TYR A 150 6.29 0.91 16.92
CA TYR A 150 6.28 -0.32 17.72
C TYR A 150 7.08 -1.47 17.06
N ARG A 151 7.19 -1.52 15.73
CA ARG A 151 7.84 -2.65 15.04
C ARG A 151 9.31 -2.84 15.42
N PRO A 152 10.19 -1.82 15.35
CA PRO A 152 11.57 -2.00 15.79
C PRO A 152 11.71 -2.41 17.27
N ILE A 153 10.67 -2.20 18.10
CA ILE A 153 10.67 -2.62 19.50
C ILE A 153 10.39 -4.12 19.62
N PHE A 154 9.40 -4.64 18.88
CA PHE A 154 8.90 -6.01 19.04
C PHE A 154 9.44 -7.04 18.04
N TYR A 155 10.36 -6.68 17.14
CA TYR A 155 10.99 -7.66 16.23
C TYR A 155 12.31 -8.18 16.80
N GLU A 156 12.50 -9.49 16.78
CA GLU A 156 13.74 -10.16 17.20
C GLU A 156 14.18 -11.20 16.16
N ILE A 157 15.40 -11.71 16.32
CA ILE A 157 15.92 -12.80 15.50
C ILE A 157 15.76 -14.10 16.28
N ASP A 158 14.96 -15.02 15.76
CA ASP A 158 14.83 -16.38 16.28
C ASP A 158 15.45 -17.36 15.27
N GLY A 159 16.55 -18.01 15.69
CA GLY A 159 17.40 -18.87 14.86
C GLY A 159 18.11 -18.12 13.73
N ASN A 160 17.37 -17.80 12.67
CA ASN A 160 17.80 -17.03 11.48
C ASN A 160 16.65 -16.24 10.83
N LEU A 161 15.47 -16.23 11.47
CA LEU A 161 14.28 -15.58 10.96
C LEU A 161 14.00 -14.30 11.75
N CYS A 162 13.67 -13.25 11.02
CA CYS A 162 13.22 -11.98 11.57
C CYS A 162 11.74 -12.10 11.93
N VAL A 163 11.43 -12.36 13.20
CA VAL A 163 10.07 -12.63 13.68
C VAL A 163 9.65 -11.62 14.74
N ILE A 164 8.34 -11.49 14.91
CA ILE A 164 7.78 -10.72 16.03
C ILE A 164 7.99 -11.55 17.29
N VAL A 165 8.49 -10.92 18.36
CA VAL A 165 8.60 -11.54 19.68
C VAL A 165 7.28 -12.20 20.04
N THR A 166 7.35 -13.43 20.56
CA THR A 166 6.23 -14.31 20.91
C THR A 166 5.41 -13.82 22.12
N ASN A 167 5.11 -12.52 22.15
CA ASN A 167 4.18 -11.90 23.07
C ASN A 167 2.78 -11.87 22.45
N MET A 168 1.81 -12.50 23.11
CA MET A 168 0.41 -12.55 22.64
C MET A 168 -0.17 -11.15 22.39
N ALA A 169 0.15 -10.18 23.26
CA ALA A 169 -0.28 -8.79 23.10
C ALA A 169 0.30 -8.12 21.84
N ALA A 170 1.58 -8.37 21.53
CA ALA A 170 2.24 -7.81 20.34
C ALA A 170 1.67 -8.42 19.05
N ALA A 171 1.41 -9.73 19.04
CA ALA A 171 0.77 -10.41 17.92
C ALA A 171 -0.66 -9.90 17.68
N LEU A 172 -1.48 -9.78 18.73
CA LEU A 172 -2.83 -9.23 18.63
C LEU A 172 -2.84 -7.79 18.12
N TYR A 173 -1.95 -6.94 18.65
CA TYR A 173 -1.80 -5.56 18.18
C TYR A 173 -1.39 -5.52 16.71
N HIS A 174 -0.42 -6.33 16.28
CA HIS A 174 -0.01 -6.43 14.89
C HIS A 174 -1.16 -6.85 13.96
N SER A 175 -1.92 -7.90 14.33
CA SER A 175 -3.06 -8.38 13.55
C SER A 175 -4.15 -7.33 13.42
N LEU A 176 -4.56 -6.71 14.53
CA LEU A 176 -5.55 -5.64 14.52
C LEU A 176 -5.08 -4.46 13.67
N TYR A 177 -3.82 -4.07 13.80
CA TYR A 177 -3.23 -2.99 13.02
C TYR A 177 -3.25 -3.27 11.51
N VAL A 178 -2.83 -4.46 11.09
CA VAL A 178 -2.78 -4.84 9.67
C VAL A 178 -4.19 -4.95 9.09
N ILE A 179 -5.13 -5.55 9.83
CA ILE A 179 -6.52 -5.72 9.38
C ILE A 179 -7.24 -4.38 9.33
N VAL A 180 -7.17 -3.59 10.39
CA VAL A 180 -7.91 -2.32 10.51
C VAL A 180 -7.22 -1.22 9.72
N GLY A 181 -5.99 -0.87 10.10
CA GLY A 181 -5.25 0.25 9.53
C GLY A 181 -4.69 -0.03 8.13
N GLY A 182 -4.31 -1.28 7.86
CA GLY A 182 -3.76 -1.68 6.57
C GLY A 182 -4.80 -2.06 5.54
N GLY A 183 -5.84 -2.81 5.91
CA GLY A 183 -6.75 -3.46 4.96
C GLY A 183 -8.14 -2.84 4.88
N THR A 184 -8.93 -3.08 5.92
CA THR A 184 -10.38 -2.81 5.93
C THR A 184 -10.69 -1.33 5.86
N LEU A 185 -10.06 -0.48 6.67
CA LEU A 185 -10.38 0.94 6.72
C LEU A 185 -10.07 1.65 5.38
N PRO A 186 -8.89 1.49 4.77
CA PRO A 186 -8.62 2.04 3.43
C PRO A 186 -9.62 1.55 2.38
N ALA A 187 -9.92 0.24 2.36
CA ALA A 187 -10.84 -0.35 1.40
C ALA A 187 -12.25 0.22 1.52
N MET A 188 -12.79 0.32 2.74
CA MET A 188 -14.12 0.87 2.98
C MET A 188 -14.22 2.32 2.53
N ILE A 189 -13.21 3.15 2.81
CA ILE A 189 -13.19 4.55 2.36
C ILE A 189 -13.14 4.62 0.83
N MET A 190 -12.28 3.83 0.18
CA MET A 190 -12.21 3.79 -1.30
C MET A 190 -13.53 3.37 -1.93
N ILE A 191 -14.22 2.36 -1.39
CA ILE A 191 -15.51 1.88 -1.88
C ILE A 191 -16.57 2.98 -1.76
N VAL A 192 -16.67 3.62 -0.59
CA VAL A 192 -17.62 4.71 -0.35
C VAL A 192 -17.34 5.88 -1.30
N CYS A 193 -16.10 6.33 -1.40
CA CYS A 193 -15.71 7.39 -2.34
C CYS A 193 -16.02 7.01 -3.79
N GLY A 194 -15.73 5.77 -4.21
CA GLY A 194 -16.03 5.29 -5.56
C GLY A 194 -17.52 5.28 -5.88
N CYS A 195 -18.37 4.84 -4.94
CA CYS A 195 -19.82 4.91 -5.08
C CYS A 195 -20.33 6.35 -5.20
N LEU A 196 -19.82 7.26 -4.37
CA LEU A 196 -20.18 8.68 -4.41
C LEU A 196 -19.73 9.39 -5.70
N ILE A 197 -18.51 9.09 -6.17
CA ILE A 197 -17.99 9.60 -7.45
C ILE A 197 -18.89 9.17 -8.60
N ARG A 198 -19.27 7.88 -8.67
CA ARG A 198 -20.16 7.36 -9.71
C ARG A 198 -21.51 8.07 -9.70
N ARG A 199 -22.13 8.25 -8.54
CA ARG A 199 -23.40 8.98 -8.39
C ARG A 199 -23.28 10.44 -8.87
N ASN A 200 -22.23 11.15 -8.47
CA ASN A 200 -22.00 12.53 -8.87
C ASN A 200 -21.76 12.69 -10.38
N LEU A 201 -21.03 11.74 -10.99
CA LEU A 201 -20.78 11.73 -12.42
C LEU A 201 -22.05 11.43 -13.22
N ALA A 202 -22.85 10.45 -12.81
CA ALA A 202 -24.12 10.11 -13.46
C ALA A 202 -25.08 11.31 -13.44
N HIS A 203 -25.20 11.99 -12.29
CA HIS A 203 -26.03 13.19 -12.16
C HIS A 203 -25.55 14.33 -13.08
N LYS A 204 -24.23 14.56 -13.18
CA LYS A 204 -23.68 15.59 -14.09
C LYS A 204 -23.88 15.24 -15.56
N GLN A 205 -23.80 13.95 -15.93
CA GLN A 205 -24.05 13.50 -17.29
C GLN A 205 -25.52 13.71 -17.68
N GLN A 206 -26.45 13.37 -16.79
CA GLN A 206 -27.90 13.61 -17.02
C GLN A 206 -28.20 15.09 -17.25
N ILE A 207 -27.67 15.99 -16.42
CA ILE A 207 -27.84 17.43 -16.60
C ILE A 207 -27.27 17.90 -17.95
N ARG A 208 -26.08 17.44 -18.34
CA ARG A 208 -25.48 17.82 -19.64
C ARG A 208 -26.33 17.35 -20.82
N VAL A 209 -26.87 16.14 -20.76
CA VAL A 209 -27.76 15.61 -21.80
C VAL A 209 -29.03 16.45 -21.90
N GLN A 210 -29.61 16.86 -20.77
CA GLN A 210 -30.79 17.73 -20.76
C GLN A 210 -30.51 19.11 -21.37
N PHE A 211 -29.35 19.73 -21.09
CA PHE A 211 -28.98 21.00 -21.72
C PHE A 211 -28.83 20.87 -23.25
N VAL A 212 -28.15 19.83 -23.74
CA VAL A 212 -27.98 19.62 -25.19
C VAL A 212 -29.31 19.36 -25.91
N LEU A 213 -30.25 18.67 -25.27
CA LEU A 213 -31.58 18.43 -25.82
C LEU A 213 -32.50 19.67 -25.73
N GLY A 214 -32.26 20.57 -24.77
CA GLY A 214 -33.01 21.82 -24.60
C GLY A 214 -32.66 22.91 -25.60
N ASP A 215 -31.45 22.92 -26.16
CA ASP A 215 -30.99 23.90 -27.17
C ASP A 215 -31.53 23.64 -28.59
N HIS A 216 -32.31 22.57 -28.79
CA HIS A 216 -32.89 22.20 -30.09
C HIS A 216 -34.39 22.58 -30.26
N HIS A 217 -34.96 23.34 -29.31
CA HIS A 217 -36.33 23.87 -29.36
C HIS A 217 -36.33 25.39 -29.37
#